data_AF-A0A920TGU0-F1
#
_entry.id   AF-A0A920TGU0-F1
#
_cell.length_a   1.000
_cell.length_b   1.000
_cell.length_c   1.000
_cell.angle_alpha   90.00
_cell.angle_beta   90.00
_cell.angle_gamma   90.00
#
_symmetry.space_group_name_H-M   'P 1'
#
loop_
_entity.id
_entity.type
_entity.pdbx_description
1 polymer ?
#
loop_
_entity_poly.entity_id
_entity_poly.type
_entity_poly.pdbx_seq_one_letter_code
_entity_poly.pdbx_strand_id
1 'polypeptide(L)'
;MIINKKVELISGEMLEVKVVEPPLTKYLKKSQEGHLLDWVWSEIKNEIQNGQMTNWLYMPYALGIIGNRLVASMAYFTPRETRDIGVIEFVETLSEYRRKNISTILLSTLVEHFESQGG
;
A
#
# COMPACT_ATOMS: atom_id res chain seq x y z
N MET A 1 -1.05 -13.38 -4.79
CA MET A 1 0.40 -13.47 -5.12
C MET A 1 1.17 -12.62 -4.12
N ILE A 2 2.30 -13.06 -3.57
CA ILE A 2 3.14 -12.17 -2.73
C ILE A 2 4.05 -11.38 -3.66
N ILE A 3 3.81 -10.08 -3.80
CA ILE A 3 4.72 -9.20 -4.55
C ILE A 3 5.71 -8.57 -3.58
N ASN A 4 6.99 -8.89 -3.80
CA ASN A 4 8.11 -8.14 -3.25
C ASN A 4 9.04 -7.73 -4.40
N LYS A 5 9.10 -6.44 -4.69
CA LYS A 5 9.84 -5.87 -5.81
C LYS A 5 10.87 -4.89 -5.30
N LYS A 6 12.07 -4.89 -5.89
CA LYS A 6 13.10 -3.89 -5.61
C LYS A 6 13.34 -3.07 -6.87
N VAL A 7 13.37 -1.75 -6.73
CA VAL A 7 13.57 -0.79 -7.82
C VAL A 7 14.57 0.26 -7.39
N GLU A 8 15.59 0.50 -8.21
CA GLU A 8 16.47 1.65 -8.03
C GLU A 8 15.77 2.91 -8.54
N LEU A 9 15.68 3.92 -7.68
CA LEU A 9 15.06 5.20 -8.01
C LEU A 9 16.06 6.09 -8.77
N ILE A 10 15.56 7.13 -9.43
CA ILE A 10 16.40 8.13 -10.10
C ILE A 10 17.40 8.84 -9.15
N SER A 11 17.16 8.78 -7.84
CA SER A 11 18.06 9.29 -6.81
C SER A 11 19.20 8.33 -6.45
N GLY A 12 19.21 7.11 -7.00
CA GLY A 12 20.10 6.01 -6.61
C GLY A 12 19.66 5.26 -5.35
N GLU A 13 18.56 5.68 -4.70
CA GLU A 13 18.00 4.96 -3.55
C GLU A 13 17.28 3.68 -4.01
N MET A 14 17.41 2.61 -3.23
CA MET A 14 16.68 1.38 -3.46
C MET A 14 15.32 1.40 -2.76
N LEU A 15 14.24 1.38 -3.55
CA LEU A 15 12.88 1.19 -3.08
C LEU A 15 12.54 -0.31 -3.06
N GLU A 16 12.16 -0.82 -1.90
CA GLU A 16 11.48 -2.10 -1.75
C GLU A 16 9.96 -1.86 -1.72
N VAL A 17 9.21 -2.53 -2.58
CA VAL A 17 7.74 -2.49 -2.63
C VAL A 17 7.18 -3.81 -2.17
N LYS A 18 6.27 -3.76 -1.18
CA LYS A 18 5.56 -4.94 -0.66
C LYS A 18 4.06 -4.76 -0.80
N VAL A 19 3.39 -5.75 -1.36
CA VAL A 19 1.93 -5.80 -1.34
C VAL A 19 1.46 -6.66 -0.16
N VAL A 20 0.61 -6.10 0.70
CA VAL A 20 0.13 -6.75 1.93
C VAL A 20 -1.33 -6.43 2.20
N GLU A 21 -2.07 -7.39 2.75
CA GLU A 21 -3.38 -7.13 3.36
C GLU A 21 -3.23 -6.77 4.85
N PRO A 22 -4.21 -6.05 5.43
CA PRO A 22 -4.34 -5.98 6.88
C PRO A 22 -4.36 -7.37 7.55
N PRO A 23 -3.84 -7.51 8.79
CA PRO A 23 -3.46 -6.44 9.71
C PRO A 23 -2.12 -5.75 9.37
N LEU A 24 -2.09 -4.43 9.52
CA LEU A 24 -0.96 -3.56 9.18
C LEU A 24 -0.07 -3.23 10.38
N THR A 25 -0.35 -3.80 11.55
CA THR A 25 0.31 -3.50 12.84
C THR A 25 1.84 -3.53 12.79
N LYS A 26 2.43 -4.43 12.00
CA LYS A 26 3.90 -4.50 11.83
C LYS A 26 4.50 -3.29 11.10
N TYR A 27 3.71 -2.58 10.31
CA TYR A 27 4.12 -1.41 9.54
C TYR A 27 3.74 -0.09 10.22
N LEU A 28 2.71 -0.08 11.08
CA LEU A 28 2.36 1.11 11.87
C LEU A 28 3.56 1.63 12.67
N LYS A 29 4.37 0.74 13.27
CA LYS A 29 5.60 1.12 13.97
C LYS A 29 6.65 1.81 13.09
N LYS A 30 6.58 1.61 11.77
CA LYS A 30 7.47 2.19 10.75
C LYS A 30 6.89 3.44 10.11
N SER A 31 5.59 3.69 10.28
CA SER A 31 4.88 4.89 9.88
C SER A 31 4.97 5.92 10.99
N GLN A 32 6.18 6.44 11.24
CA GLN A 32 6.41 7.44 12.29
C GLN A 32 6.12 8.88 11.82
N GLU A 33 5.96 9.06 10.52
CA GLU A 33 5.81 10.36 9.87
C GLU A 33 4.78 10.26 8.75
N GLY A 34 4.04 11.35 8.52
CA GLY A 34 2.91 11.40 7.58
C GLY A 34 1.71 10.55 8.02
N HIS A 35 0.75 10.38 7.11
CA HIS A 35 -0.47 9.60 7.36
C HIS A 35 -0.49 8.30 6.54
N LEU A 36 0.69 7.74 6.24
CA LEU A 36 0.89 6.67 5.25
C LEU A 36 -0.07 5.48 5.43
N LEU A 37 -0.38 5.10 6.67
CA LEU A 37 -1.32 4.02 6.97
C LEU A 37 -2.57 4.50 7.72
N ASP A 38 -2.67 5.81 7.91
CA ASP A 38 -3.56 6.48 8.86
C ASP A 38 -4.59 7.40 8.19
N TRP A 39 -4.58 7.51 6.85
CA TRP A 39 -5.54 8.28 6.04
C TRP A 39 -6.97 7.75 6.04
N VAL A 40 -7.22 6.61 6.68
CA VAL A 40 -8.56 6.04 6.81
C VAL A 40 -9.43 6.93 7.70
N TRP A 41 -10.73 7.03 7.38
CA TRP A 41 -11.73 7.66 8.25
C TRP A 41 -11.58 7.21 9.70
N SER A 42 -11.54 8.16 10.62
CA SER A 42 -11.26 7.93 12.04
C SER A 42 -12.13 6.85 12.68
N GLU A 43 -13.36 6.72 12.19
CA GLU A 43 -14.42 5.83 12.65
C GLU A 43 -14.10 4.36 12.41
N ILE A 44 -13.44 4.03 11.29
CA ILE A 44 -13.14 2.64 10.89
C ILE A 44 -11.63 2.37 10.79
N LYS A 45 -10.78 3.35 11.08
CA LYS A 45 -9.31 3.25 11.02
C LYS A 45 -8.78 2.01 11.74
N ASN A 46 -9.19 1.81 13.00
CA ASN A 46 -8.72 0.68 13.79
C ASN A 46 -9.21 -0.65 13.23
N GLU A 47 -10.43 -0.71 12.71
CA GLU A 47 -11.00 -1.92 12.14
C GLU A 47 -10.26 -2.34 10.88
N ILE A 48 -9.98 -1.37 10.00
CA ILE A 48 -9.14 -1.56 8.81
C ILE A 48 -7.74 -2.01 9.19
N GLN A 49 -7.04 -1.27 10.06
CA GLN A 49 -5.64 -1.54 10.38
C GLN A 49 -5.43 -2.89 11.06
N ASN A 50 -6.42 -3.36 11.82
CA ASN A 50 -6.39 -4.67 12.47
C ASN A 50 -6.99 -5.79 11.61
N GLY A 51 -7.45 -5.48 10.39
CA GLY A 51 -7.97 -6.45 9.43
C GLY A 51 -9.36 -6.99 9.73
N GLN A 52 -10.14 -6.32 10.58
CA GLN A 52 -11.49 -6.73 10.96
C GLN A 52 -12.47 -6.66 9.77
N MET A 53 -12.17 -5.85 8.76
CA MET A 53 -12.99 -5.72 7.55
C MET A 53 -12.65 -6.72 6.43
N THR A 54 -11.58 -7.51 6.58
CA THR A 54 -11.02 -8.36 5.51
C THR A 54 -11.94 -9.50 5.03
N ASN A 55 -12.96 -9.83 5.83
CA ASN A 55 -14.01 -10.79 5.47
C ASN A 55 -14.89 -10.30 4.31
N TRP A 56 -15.02 -8.99 4.15
CA TRP A 56 -15.92 -8.38 3.16
C TRP A 56 -15.14 -7.61 2.10
N LEU A 57 -14.07 -6.93 2.55
CA LEU A 57 -13.26 -6.03 1.76
C LEU A 57 -11.91 -6.67 1.46
N TYR A 58 -11.59 -6.84 0.19
CA TYR A 58 -10.22 -7.11 -0.23
C TYR A 58 -9.49 -5.78 -0.36
N MET A 59 -8.48 -5.55 0.47
CA MET A 59 -7.81 -4.25 0.51
C MET A 59 -6.29 -4.39 0.69
N PRO A 60 -5.57 -4.79 -0.36
CA PRO A 60 -4.13 -4.83 -0.33
C PRO A 60 -3.51 -3.42 -0.43
N TYR A 61 -2.45 -3.23 0.34
CA TYR A 61 -1.60 -2.04 0.36
C TYR A 61 -0.28 -2.35 -0.34
N ALA A 62 0.10 -1.53 -1.31
CA ALA A 62 1.48 -1.43 -1.77
C ALA A 62 2.25 -0.47 -0.86
N LEU A 63 3.26 -0.98 -0.19
CA LEU A 63 4.09 -0.27 0.77
C LEU A 63 5.47 -0.02 0.17
N GLY A 64 5.84 1.25 0.02
CA GLY A 64 7.16 1.69 -0.42
C GLY A 64 8.09 1.87 0.77
N ILE A 65 9.20 1.13 0.79
CA ILE A 65 10.16 1.09 1.90
C ILE A 65 11.55 1.40 1.34
N ILE A 66 12.26 2.34 1.98
CA ILE A 66 13.68 2.63 1.69
C ILE A 66 14.46 2.38 2.98
N GLY A 67 15.43 1.47 2.92
CA GLY A 67 16.11 0.95 4.12
C GLY A 67 15.10 0.28 5.06
N ASN A 68 14.88 0.87 6.24
CA ASN A 68 13.88 0.39 7.20
C ASN A 68 12.67 1.34 7.38
N ARG A 69 12.58 2.39 6.56
CA ARG A 69 11.58 3.45 6.69
C ARG A 69 10.46 3.23 5.68
N LEU A 70 9.22 3.33 6.14
CA LEU A 70 8.06 3.40 5.24
C LEU A 70 7.98 4.83 4.68
N VAL A 71 8.03 4.98 3.37
CA VAL A 71 8.12 6.29 2.70
C VAL A 71 6.94 6.59 1.79
N ALA A 72 6.18 5.57 1.43
CA ALA A 72 4.99 5.70 0.59
C ALA A 72 4.03 4.54 0.81
N SER A 73 2.77 4.79 0.50
CA SER A 73 1.69 3.81 0.54
C SER A 73 0.66 4.12 -0.53
N MET A 74 -0.01 3.07 -0.98
CA MET A 74 -1.17 3.13 -1.86
C MET A 74 -1.97 1.86 -1.60
N ALA A 75 -3.30 1.95 -1.59
CA ALA A 75 -4.16 0.76 -1.53
C ALA A 75 -5.12 0.77 -2.70
N TYR A 76 -5.63 -0.42 -3.03
CA TYR A 76 -6.97 -0.48 -3.62
C TYR A 76 -7.88 -1.25 -2.69
N PHE A 77 -9.19 -1.04 -2.83
CA PHE A 77 -10.19 -1.91 -2.26
C PHE A 77 -11.22 -2.36 -3.29
N THR A 78 -11.73 -3.58 -3.08
CA THR A 78 -12.70 -4.24 -3.96
C THR A 78 -13.50 -5.26 -3.14
N PRO A 79 -14.72 -5.65 -3.56
CA PRO A 79 -15.42 -6.79 -2.94
C PRO A 79 -14.54 -8.05 -2.95
N ARG A 80 -14.50 -8.79 -1.83
CA ARG A 80 -13.65 -9.98 -1.65
C ARG A 80 -13.94 -11.08 -2.68
N GLU A 81 -15.21 -11.22 -3.04
CA GLU A 81 -15.73 -12.37 -3.80
C GLU A 81 -15.73 -12.17 -5.32
N THR A 82 -15.95 -10.96 -5.82
CA THR A 82 -16.12 -10.74 -7.27
C THR A 82 -14.93 -10.05 -7.92
N ARG A 83 -14.29 -9.11 -7.23
CA ARG A 83 -13.06 -8.41 -7.66
C ARG A 83 -13.11 -7.72 -9.02
N ASP A 84 -14.29 -7.36 -9.52
CA ASP A 84 -14.45 -6.80 -10.87
C ASP A 84 -13.90 -5.37 -11.02
N ILE A 85 -13.86 -4.60 -9.93
CA ILE A 85 -13.43 -3.19 -9.92
C ILE A 85 -12.63 -2.91 -8.66
N GLY A 86 -11.37 -2.52 -8.82
CA GLY A 86 -10.53 -1.97 -7.76
C GLY A 86 -10.61 -0.45 -7.68
N VAL A 87 -10.93 0.10 -6.51
CA VAL A 87 -10.86 1.55 -6.25
C VAL A 87 -9.54 1.87 -5.57
N ILE A 88 -8.72 2.72 -6.18
CA ILE A 88 -7.44 3.18 -5.62
C ILE A 88 -7.68 4.31 -4.62
N GLU A 89 -7.19 4.16 -3.39
CA GLU A 89 -7.22 5.17 -2.34
C GLU A 89 -5.97 5.11 -1.44
N PHE A 90 -5.92 5.99 -0.43
CA PHE A 90 -4.85 6.07 0.57
C PHE A 90 -3.46 6.23 -0.07
N VAL A 91 -3.38 7.13 -1.05
CA VAL A 91 -2.15 7.43 -1.79
C VAL A 91 -1.35 8.48 -1.05
N GLU A 92 -0.19 8.09 -0.52
CA GLU A 92 0.74 9.06 0.05
C GLU A 92 2.20 8.69 -0.27
N THR A 93 3.00 9.73 -0.48
CA THR A 93 4.45 9.66 -0.50
C THR A 93 4.98 10.80 0.36
N LEU A 94 5.83 10.46 1.33
CA LEU A 94 6.49 11.43 2.19
C LEU A 94 7.23 12.48 1.34
N SER A 95 7.15 13.74 1.77
CA SER A 95 7.51 14.91 0.97
C SER A 95 8.91 14.85 0.35
N GLU A 96 9.88 14.38 1.12
CA GLU A 96 11.29 14.25 0.77
C GLU A 96 11.60 13.10 -0.21
N TYR A 97 10.64 12.21 -0.45
CA TYR A 97 10.72 11.13 -1.43
C TYR A 97 9.86 11.37 -2.68
N ARG A 98 9.18 12.52 -2.76
CA ARG A 98 8.39 12.89 -3.95
C ARG A 98 9.28 13.17 -5.16
N ARG A 99 8.65 13.15 -6.35
CA ARG A 99 9.31 13.31 -7.67
C ARG A 99 10.37 12.25 -8.00
N LYS A 100 10.32 11.09 -7.32
CA LYS A 100 11.19 9.94 -7.59
C LYS A 100 10.44 8.76 -8.25
N ASN A 101 9.29 9.03 -8.87
CA ASN A 101 8.44 8.04 -9.54
C ASN A 101 7.82 6.94 -8.64
N ILE A 102 7.87 7.09 -7.31
CA ILE A 102 7.40 6.08 -6.35
C ILE A 102 5.91 5.75 -6.54
N SER A 103 5.04 6.75 -6.71
CA SER A 103 3.60 6.54 -6.88
C SER A 103 3.27 5.69 -8.11
N THR A 104 3.95 5.93 -9.25
CA THR A 104 3.80 5.12 -10.47
C THR A 104 4.23 3.68 -10.24
N ILE A 105 5.33 3.47 -9.49
CA ILE A 105 5.81 2.14 -9.15
C ILE A 105 4.79 1.42 -8.25
N LEU A 106 4.22 2.09 -7.25
CA LEU A 106 3.18 1.51 -6.39
C LEU A 106 1.91 1.18 -7.18
N LEU A 107 1.45 2.10 -8.04
CA LEU A 107 0.26 1.89 -8.86
C LEU A 107 0.41 0.71 -9.82
N SER A 108 1.50 0.67 -10.59
CA SER A 108 1.77 -0.47 -11.49
C SER A 108 1.85 -1.79 -10.72
N THR A 109 2.46 -1.78 -9.54
CA THR A 109 2.52 -2.96 -8.67
C THR A 109 1.13 -3.41 -8.19
N LEU A 110 0.23 -2.47 -7.87
CA LEU A 110 -1.14 -2.78 -7.48
C LEU A 110 -2.00 -3.26 -8.64
N VAL A 111 -1.80 -2.71 -9.85
CA VAL A 111 -2.47 -3.19 -11.07
C VAL A 111 -2.03 -4.63 -11.38
N GLU A 112 -0.72 -4.88 -11.42
CA GLU A 112 -0.16 -6.24 -11.59
C GLU A 112 -0.73 -7.21 -10.53
N HIS A 113 -0.85 -6.75 -9.28
CA HIS A 113 -1.45 -7.54 -8.22
C HIS A 113 -2.93 -7.82 -8.48
N PHE A 114 -3.72 -6.80 -8.79
CA PHE A 114 -5.17 -6.91 -9.02
C PHE A 114 -5.48 -7.88 -10.17
N GLU A 115 -4.82 -7.72 -11.32
CA GLU A 115 -4.95 -8.61 -12.48
C GLU A 115 -4.59 -10.07 -12.11
N SER A 116 -3.53 -10.27 -11.32
CA SER A 116 -3.14 -11.61 -10.84
C SER A 116 -4.17 -12.27 -9.91
N GLN A 117 -5.11 -11.49 -9.36
CA GLN A 117 -6.18 -11.97 -8.48
C GLN A 117 -7.53 -12.13 -9.19
N GLY A 118 -7.56 -11.98 -10.52
CA GLY A 118 -8.74 -12.17 -11.38
C GLY A 118 -9.58 -10.91 -11.61
N GLY A 119 -9.04 -9.74 -11.26
CA GLY A 119 -9.61 -8.44 -11.62
C GLY A 119 -9.16 -7.96 -13.00
#